data_AF-A0A7X8E605-F1
#
_entry.id   AF-A0A7X8E605-F1
#
_cell.length_a   1.000
_cell.length_b   1.000
_cell.length_c   1.000
_cell.angle_alpha   90.00
_cell.angle_beta   90.00
_cell.angle_gamma   90.00
#
_symmetry.space_group_name_H-M   'P 1'
#
loop_
_entity.id
_entity.type
_entity.pdbx_description
1 polymer ?
#
loop_
_entity_poly.entity_id
_entity_poly.type
_entity_poly.pdbx_seq_one_letter_code
_entity_poly.pdbx_strand_id
1 'polypeptide(L)'
;MDRTKKYYKAKGEKILRYANILAEGLKAKENMEEEKILESLRKAHKEWKDKERYFQSVTDEDLIDYAIYDLEASKMKYNYLLKKLKETNSSYD
;
A
#
# COMPACT_ATOMS: atom_id res chain seq x y z
N MET A 1 -37.02 25.91 28.43
CA MET A 1 -35.81 25.36 29.08
C MET A 1 -34.60 26.01 28.44
N ASP A 2 -33.99 26.98 29.12
CA ASP A 2 -32.81 27.69 28.62
C ASP A 2 -31.58 26.78 28.73
N ARG A 3 -30.95 26.45 27.60
CA ARG A 3 -29.78 25.56 27.56
C ARG A 3 -28.56 26.38 27.96
N THR A 4 -28.10 26.17 29.19
CA THR A 4 -26.94 26.89 29.74
C THR A 4 -25.66 26.67 28.93
N LYS A 5 -24.74 27.64 28.95
CA LYS A 5 -23.41 27.56 28.33
C LYS A 5 -22.65 26.27 28.67
N LYS A 6 -22.88 25.72 29.87
CA LYS A 6 -22.33 24.43 30.34
C LYS A 6 -22.79 23.23 29.50
N TYR A 7 -24.06 23.21 29.08
CA TYR A 7 -24.62 22.15 28.23
C TYR A 7 -23.94 22.09 26.87
N TYR A 8 -23.79 23.24 26.21
CA TYR A 8 -23.14 23.31 24.89
C TYR A 8 -21.64 22.99 24.96
N LYS A 9 -20.97 23.37 26.06
CA LYS A 9 -19.58 22.97 26.33
C LYS A 9 -19.44 21.45 26.41
N ALA A 10 -20.24 20.79 27.25
CA ALA A 10 -20.20 19.33 27.41
C ALA A 10 -20.57 18.58 26.10
N LYS A 11 -21.51 19.12 25.32
CA LYS A 11 -21.87 18.57 24.01
C LYS A 11 -20.70 18.69 23.01
N GLY A 12 -20.02 19.84 22.98
CA GLY A 12 -18.82 20.05 22.15
C GLY A 12 -17.69 19.10 22.50
N GLU A 13 -17.41 18.91 23.79
CA GLU A 13 -16.40 17.96 24.28
C GLU A 13 -16.71 16.52 23.83
N LYS A 14 -17.98 16.12 23.84
CA LYS A 14 -18.39 14.79 23.37
C LYS A 14 -18.18 14.62 21.87
N ILE A 15 -18.50 15.64 21.08
CA ILE A 15 -18.28 15.64 19.62
C ILE A 15 -16.78 15.54 19.31
N LEU A 16 -15.95 16.33 19.98
CA LEU A 16 -14.49 16.30 19.81
C LEU A 16 -13.91 14.91 20.12
N ARG A 17 -14.37 14.26 21.21
CA ARG A 17 -13.94 12.89 21.52
C ARG A 17 -14.26 11.91 20.41
N TYR A 18 -15.48 11.95 19.85
CA TYR A 18 -15.83 11.06 18.75
C TYR A 18 -15.06 11.36 17.47
N ALA A 19 -14.84 12.64 17.15
CA ALA A 19 -14.04 13.04 15.99
C ALA A 19 -12.60 12.50 16.10
N ASN A 20 -12.01 12.53 17.30
CA ASN A 20 -10.66 12.00 17.51
C ASN A 20 -10.59 10.47 17.32
N ILE A 21 -11.54 9.73 17.89
CA ILE A 21 -11.63 8.26 17.72
C ILE A 21 -11.78 7.89 16.24
N LEU A 22 -12.62 8.62 15.50
CA LEU A 22 -12.79 8.40 14.07
C LEU A 22 -11.51 8.70 13.28
N ALA A 23 -10.82 9.79 13.61
CA ALA A 23 -9.55 10.15 12.97
C ALA A 23 -8.47 9.09 13.23
N GLU A 24 -8.37 8.57 14.45
CA GLU A 24 -7.45 7.47 14.79
C GLU A 24 -7.76 6.19 14.00
N GLY A 25 -9.04 5.83 13.86
CA GLY A 25 -9.46 4.67 13.08
C GLY A 25 -9.15 4.80 11.58
N LEU A 26 -9.29 6.01 11.02
CA LEU A 26 -8.94 6.28 9.62
C LEU A 26 -7.43 6.17 9.39
N LYS A 27 -6.61 6.77 10.26
CA LYS A 27 -5.14 6.65 10.21
C LYS A 27 -4.66 5.20 10.34
N ALA A 28 -5.26 4.43 11.24
CA ALA A 28 -4.92 3.02 11.39
C ALA A 28 -5.23 2.20 10.12
N LYS A 29 -6.37 2.48 9.47
CA LYS A 29 -6.74 1.85 8.20
C LYS A 29 -5.77 2.20 7.08
N GLU A 30 -5.36 3.45 7.00
CA GLU A 30 -4.39 3.95 6.03
C GLU A 30 -3.02 3.27 6.19
N ASN A 31 -2.47 3.27 7.42
CA ASN A 31 -1.21 2.58 7.73
C ASN A 31 -1.26 1.08 7.37
N MET A 32 -2.39 0.42 7.62
CA MET A 32 -2.56 -0.99 7.24
C MET A 32 -2.54 -1.20 5.73
N GLU A 33 -3.08 -0.27 4.95
CA GLU A 33 -3.09 -0.37 3.50
C GLU A 33 -1.70 -0.07 2.90
N GLU A 34 -0.99 0.91 3.46
CA GLU A 34 0.40 1.17 3.10
C GLU A 34 1.28 -0.06 3.34
N GLU A 35 1.19 -0.68 4.52
CA GLU A 35 1.99 -1.87 4.84
C GLU A 35 1.69 -3.05 3.89
N LYS A 36 0.43 -3.23 3.46
CA LYS A 36 0.10 -4.26 2.45
C LYS A 36 0.76 -3.98 1.10
N ILE A 37 0.81 -2.72 0.68
CA ILE A 37 1.46 -2.33 -0.59
C ILE A 37 2.97 -2.57 -0.47
N LEU A 38 3.58 -2.18 0.66
CA LEU A 38 5.00 -2.43 0.93
C LEU A 38 5.34 -3.91 0.95
N GLU A 39 4.50 -4.74 1.58
CA GLU A 39 4.70 -6.18 1.59
C GLU A 39 4.56 -6.79 0.19
N SER A 40 3.61 -6.30 -0.61
CA SER A 40 3.45 -6.71 -2.00
C SER A 40 4.67 -6.33 -2.85
N LEU A 41 5.27 -5.16 -2.61
CA LEU A 41 6.52 -4.71 -3.24
C LEU A 41 7.70 -5.62 -2.90
N ARG A 42 7.87 -5.98 -1.61
CA ARG A 42 8.92 -6.89 -1.16
C ARG A 42 8.80 -8.24 -1.87
N LYS A 43 7.58 -8.78 -1.96
CA LYS A 43 7.29 -10.03 -2.67
C LYS A 43 7.59 -9.93 -4.17
N ALA A 44 7.13 -8.88 -4.84
CA ALA A 44 7.38 -8.68 -6.26
C ALA A 44 8.87 -8.50 -6.59
N HIS A 45 9.63 -7.82 -5.71
CA HIS A 45 11.08 -7.69 -5.88
C HIS A 45 11.79 -9.04 -5.72
N LYS A 46 11.40 -9.84 -4.71
CA LYS A 46 11.92 -11.20 -4.55
C LYS A 46 11.62 -12.05 -5.77
N GLU A 47 10.37 -12.04 -6.24
CA GLU A 47 9.94 -12.76 -7.44
C GLU A 47 10.77 -12.36 -8.67
N TRP A 48 10.97 -11.05 -8.90
CA TRP A 48 11.86 -10.59 -9.98
C TRP A 48 13.28 -11.16 -9.80
N LYS A 49 13.88 -11.07 -8.62
CA LYS A 49 15.21 -11.66 -8.40
C LYS A 49 15.24 -13.17 -8.64
N ASP A 50 14.16 -13.87 -8.36
CA ASP A 50 14.06 -15.30 -8.62
C ASP A 50 13.97 -15.58 -10.14
N LYS A 51 13.19 -14.79 -10.89
CA LYS A 51 13.11 -14.88 -12.37
C LYS A 51 14.40 -14.49 -13.07
N GLU A 52 15.11 -13.51 -12.53
CA GLU A 52 16.44 -13.10 -13.01
C GLU A 52 17.44 -14.26 -12.90
N ARG A 53 17.45 -14.97 -11.76
CA ARG A 53 18.28 -16.17 -11.58
C ARG A 53 17.85 -17.32 -12.50
N TYR A 54 16.55 -17.52 -12.69
CA TYR A 54 16.04 -18.53 -13.62
C TYR A 54 16.52 -18.27 -15.05
N PHE A 55 16.34 -17.05 -15.55
CA PHE A 55 16.81 -16.64 -16.87
C PHE A 55 18.32 -16.85 -17.05
N GLN A 56 19.13 -16.53 -16.05
CA GLN A 56 20.58 -16.76 -16.07
C GLN A 56 20.96 -18.25 -16.07
N SER A 57 20.10 -19.12 -15.55
CA SER A 57 20.36 -20.56 -15.44
C SER A 57 19.80 -21.39 -16.60
N VAL A 58 18.88 -20.84 -17.39
CA VAL A 58 18.21 -21.57 -18.46
C VAL A 58 19.19 -21.80 -19.62
N THR A 59 19.31 -23.04 -20.05
CA THR A 59 20.14 -23.45 -21.20
C THR A 59 19.33 -24.11 -22.29
N ASP A 60 18.08 -24.46 -22.01
CA ASP A 60 17.16 -25.05 -22.96
C ASP A 60 16.61 -23.94 -23.88
N GLU A 61 16.90 -24.05 -25.18
CA GLU A 61 16.53 -23.06 -26.19
C GLU A 61 15.02 -22.81 -26.25
N ASP A 62 14.21 -23.85 -26.03
CA ASP A 62 12.74 -23.75 -26.04
C ASP A 62 12.18 -22.99 -24.82
N LEU A 63 13.00 -22.78 -23.78
CA LEU A 63 12.63 -22.10 -22.54
C LEU A 63 13.20 -20.69 -22.41
N ILE A 64 14.11 -20.28 -23.31
CA ILE A 64 14.73 -18.95 -23.26
C ILE A 64 13.68 -17.85 -23.40
N ASP A 65 12.83 -17.95 -24.42
CA ASP A 65 11.78 -16.95 -24.66
C ASP A 65 10.82 -16.85 -23.48
N TYR A 66 10.41 -18.00 -22.92
CA TYR A 66 9.60 -18.03 -21.71
C TYR A 66 10.30 -17.32 -20.54
N ALA A 67 11.59 -17.59 -20.31
CA ALA A 67 12.35 -16.97 -19.24
C ALA A 67 12.50 -15.45 -19.41
N ILE A 68 12.62 -14.95 -20.65
CA ILE A 68 12.60 -13.52 -20.96
C ILE A 68 11.24 -12.92 -20.59
N TYR A 69 10.14 -13.49 -21.08
CA TYR A 69 8.79 -12.97 -20.80
C TYR A 69 8.47 -12.96 -19.31
N ASP A 70 8.83 -14.01 -18.58
CA ASP A 70 8.58 -14.14 -17.15
C ASP A 70 9.41 -13.12 -16.33
N LEU A 71 10.66 -12.90 -16.72
CA LEU A 71 11.50 -11.84 -16.16
C LEU A 71 10.91 -10.45 -16.42
N GLU A 72 10.47 -10.16 -17.64
CA GLU A 72 9.84 -8.86 -17.96
C GLU A 72 8.53 -8.64 -17.22
N ALA A 73 7.67 -9.66 -17.15
CA ALA A 73 6.41 -9.60 -16.43
C ALA A 73 6.63 -9.31 -14.92
N SER A 74 7.62 -9.94 -14.30
CA SER A 74 7.95 -9.70 -12.89
C SER A 74 8.46 -8.27 -12.63
N LYS A 75 9.28 -7.72 -13.55
CA LYS A 75 9.71 -6.30 -13.52
C LYS A 75 8.53 -5.35 -13.65
N MET A 76 7.63 -5.61 -14.61
CA MET A 76 6.43 -4.80 -14.82
C MET A 76 5.54 -4.78 -13.57
N LYS A 77 5.33 -5.94 -12.93
CA LYS A 77 4.57 -6.06 -11.68
C LYS A 77 5.18 -5.21 -10.56
N TYR A 78 6.50 -5.28 -10.36
CA TYR A 78 7.19 -4.46 -9.37
C TYR A 78 7.04 -2.96 -9.66
N ASN A 79 7.26 -2.53 -10.90
CA ASN A 79 7.12 -1.14 -11.31
C ASN A 79 5.69 -0.61 -11.14
N TYR A 80 4.68 -1.42 -11.47
CA TYR A 80 3.27 -1.08 -11.24
C TYR A 80 2.99 -0.81 -9.76
N LEU A 81 3.48 -1.67 -8.86
CA LEU A 81 3.31 -1.50 -7.42
C LEU A 81 4.03 -0.25 -6.90
N LEU A 82 5.22 0.08 -7.43
CA LEU A 82 5.90 1.33 -7.10
C LEU A 82 5.09 2.56 -7.52
N LYS A 83 4.48 2.51 -8.71
CA LYS A 83 3.59 3.59 -9.18
C LYS A 83 2.38 3.74 -8.27
N LYS A 84 1.72 2.63 -7.91
CA LYS A 84 0.61 2.61 -6.95
C LYS A 84 0.99 3.23 -5.61
N LEU A 85 2.15 2.88 -5.05
CA LEU A 85 2.62 3.45 -3.78
C LEU A 85 2.85 4.97 -3.90
N LYS A 86 3.39 5.45 -5.02
CA LYS A 86 3.57 6.88 -5.26
C LYS A 86 2.25 7.63 -5.42
N GLU A 87 1.28 7.05 -6.12
CA GLU A 87 -0.07 7.61 -6.23
C GLU A 87 -0.74 7.69 -4.86
N THR A 88 -0.61 6.65 -4.03
CA THR A 88 -1.12 6.65 -2.65
C THR A 88 -0.43 7.71 -1.81
N ASN A 89 0.87 7.95 -1.94
CA ASN A 89 1.57 8.99 -1.17
C ASN A 89 1.31 10.42 -1.69
N SER A 90 1.26 10.60 -3.01
CA SER A 90 1.11 11.92 -3.64
C SER A 90 -0.32 12.46 -3.61
N SER A 91 -1.32 11.63 -3.32
CA SER A 91 -2.71 12.06 -3.14
C SER A 91 -2.98 12.71 -1.78
N TYR A 92 -1.95 12.91 -0.97
CA TYR A 92 -1.99 13.48 0.39
C TYR A 92 -1.13 14.75 0.56
N ASP A 93 -0.52 15.25 -0.51
CA ASP A 93 0.11 16.59 -0.57
C ASP A 93 -0.90 17.65 -1.08
#